data_AF-A0A2I4HWK3-F1
#
_entry.id   AF-A0A2I4HWK3-F1
#
_cell.length_a   1.000
_cell.length_b   1.000
_cell.length_c   1.000
_cell.angle_alpha   90.00
_cell.angle_beta   90.00
_cell.angle_gamma   90.00
#
_symmetry.space_group_name_H-M   'P 1'
#
loop_
_entity.id
_entity.type
_entity.pdbx_description
1 polymer ?
#
loop_
_entity_poly.entity_id
_entity_poly.type
_entity_poly.pdbx_seq_one_letter_code
_entity_poly.pdbx_strand_id
1 'polypeptide(L)'
;MRLSICHLLDSLAEADPTILSMSLMAQMEFWSTLEQHEQVRFLEAFQLLDSRKGKSVFLSLTSGVSYQEDPGQSNDIRHAIVSYLLKRMGKIALQMEAVQMKIIFNCFSKISSQISHDDCLHYVPEILLPLYKVCEGFSGKVIPDDIKQLAEEVRETIKNTVGIQNFVQAYSEIRKNLKAKRDKRRQEEEVMAVVNPMRNAKRKLRIAAKHRANKKRKIMTMKMGRWVHQKQRTM
;
A
#
# COMPACT_ATOMS: atom_id res chain seq x y z
N MET A 1 23.03 -2.91 35.03
CA MET A 1 21.94 -1.93 34.79
C MET A 1 20.95 -2.53 33.80
N ARG A 2 20.12 -3.46 34.27
CA ARG A 2 18.95 -3.96 33.53
C ARG A 2 17.76 -3.35 34.25
N LEU A 3 17.34 -2.17 33.78
CA LEU A 3 16.07 -1.59 34.19
C LEU A 3 14.98 -2.57 33.72
N SER A 4 14.29 -3.08 34.73
CA SER A 4 13.36 -4.20 34.62
C SER A 4 12.16 -3.82 33.76
N ILE A 5 11.75 -4.75 32.91
CA ILE A 5 10.50 -4.77 32.15
C ILE A 5 9.27 -4.50 33.04
N CYS A 6 9.40 -4.67 34.37
CA CYS A 6 8.39 -4.33 35.37
C CYS A 6 7.97 -2.85 35.36
N HIS A 7 8.89 -1.88 35.14
CA HIS A 7 8.50 -0.47 35.12
C HIS A 7 7.70 -0.07 33.86
N LEU A 8 7.77 -0.84 32.78
CA LEU A 8 6.92 -0.64 31.60
C LEU A 8 5.53 -1.25 31.80
N LEU A 9 5.40 -2.28 32.64
CA LEU A 9 4.11 -2.88 33.01
C LEU A 9 3.36 -2.02 34.03
N ASP A 10 4.06 -1.33 34.92
CA ASP A 10 3.44 -0.40 35.87
C ASP A 10 2.90 0.87 35.19
N SER A 11 3.52 1.34 34.08
CA SER A 11 2.94 2.40 33.24
C SER A 11 1.83 1.92 32.28
N LEU A 12 1.65 0.60 32.13
CA LEU A 12 0.52 0.01 31.39
C LEU A 12 -0.72 -0.19 32.29
N ALA A 13 -0.59 0.01 33.60
CA ALA A 13 -1.70 -0.07 34.56
C ALA A 13 -2.53 1.24 34.65
N GLU A 14 -2.19 2.27 33.86
CA GLU A 14 -2.97 3.51 33.76
C GLU A 14 -4.02 3.47 32.63
N ALA A 15 -4.10 2.40 31.86
CA ALA A 15 -5.20 2.14 30.93
C ALA A 15 -6.26 1.26 31.61
N ASP A 16 -7.51 1.72 31.61
CA ASP A 16 -8.65 1.06 32.25
C ASP A 16 -8.77 -0.41 31.79
N PRO A 17 -8.55 -1.41 32.67
CA PRO A 17 -8.54 -2.84 32.32
C PRO A 17 -9.87 -3.32 31.74
N THR A 18 -10.94 -2.57 31.99
CA THR A 18 -12.27 -2.78 31.41
C THR A 18 -12.27 -2.54 29.90
N ILE A 19 -11.59 -1.49 29.43
CA ILE A 19 -11.52 -1.09 28.01
C ILE A 19 -10.72 -2.11 27.19
N LEU A 20 -9.60 -2.60 27.73
CA LEU A 20 -8.80 -3.63 27.05
C LEU A 20 -9.58 -4.94 26.90
N SER A 21 -10.39 -5.29 27.92
CA SER A 21 -11.25 -6.48 27.88
C SER A 21 -12.41 -6.32 26.88
N MET A 22 -13.05 -5.15 26.83
CA MET A 22 -14.15 -4.84 25.90
C MET A 22 -13.67 -4.81 24.46
N SER A 23 -12.48 -4.25 24.21
CA SER A 23 -11.83 -4.27 22.91
C SER A 23 -11.63 -5.69 22.43
N LEU A 24 -10.96 -6.53 23.23
CA LEU A 24 -10.69 -7.95 22.93
C LEU A 24 -11.96 -8.77 22.68
N MET A 25 -13.02 -8.52 23.46
CA MET A 25 -14.33 -9.16 23.31
C MET A 25 -14.99 -8.79 21.97
N ALA A 26 -14.96 -7.51 21.56
CA ALA A 26 -15.49 -7.07 20.27
C ALA A 26 -14.73 -7.65 19.07
N GLN A 27 -13.43 -7.98 19.23
CA GLN A 27 -12.61 -8.63 18.18
C GLN A 27 -13.04 -10.07 17.94
N MET A 28 -13.33 -10.80 19.03
CA MET A 28 -13.87 -12.15 18.95
C MET A 28 -15.31 -12.14 18.43
N GLU A 29 -16.09 -11.09 18.72
CA GLU A 29 -17.45 -10.91 18.23
C GLU A 29 -17.48 -10.75 16.70
N PHE A 30 -16.64 -9.89 16.11
CA PHE A 30 -16.55 -9.82 14.64
C PHE A 30 -16.14 -11.16 14.02
N TRP A 31 -15.07 -11.79 14.51
CA TRP A 31 -14.63 -13.06 13.92
C TRP A 31 -15.68 -14.17 14.03
N SER A 32 -16.41 -14.21 15.14
CA SER A 32 -17.47 -15.20 15.37
C SER A 32 -18.75 -14.91 14.57
N THR A 33 -18.95 -13.68 14.07
CA THR A 33 -20.07 -13.36 13.17
C THR A 33 -19.88 -13.87 11.74
N LEU A 34 -18.64 -14.15 11.33
CA LEU A 34 -18.33 -14.69 10.01
C LEU A 34 -18.55 -16.20 9.95
N GLU A 35 -19.18 -16.68 8.87
CA GLU A 35 -19.30 -18.10 8.64
C GLU A 35 -17.92 -18.73 8.40
N GLN A 36 -17.75 -20.01 8.76
CA GLN A 36 -16.47 -20.71 8.65
C GLN A 36 -15.83 -20.60 7.26
N HIS A 37 -16.65 -20.64 6.21
CA HIS A 37 -16.17 -20.53 4.83
C HIS A 37 -15.64 -19.12 4.50
N GLU A 38 -16.19 -18.07 5.10
CA GLU A 38 -15.73 -16.69 4.98
C GLU A 38 -14.41 -16.48 5.72
N GLN A 39 -14.27 -17.07 6.90
CA GLN A 39 -13.03 -17.05 7.67
C GLN A 39 -11.87 -17.68 6.90
N VAL A 40 -12.11 -18.83 6.27
CA VAL A 40 -11.13 -19.50 5.41
C VAL A 40 -10.74 -18.59 4.24
N ARG A 41 -11.72 -17.98 3.55
CA ARG A 41 -11.44 -17.06 2.43
C ARG A 41 -10.61 -15.85 2.84
N PHE A 42 -10.85 -15.27 4.02
CA PHE A 42 -10.03 -14.19 4.54
C PHE A 42 -8.59 -14.64 4.76
N LEU A 43 -8.38 -15.77 5.43
CA LEU A 43 -7.04 -16.31 5.67
C LEU A 43 -6.30 -16.61 4.35
N GLU A 44 -6.99 -17.19 3.37
CA GLU A 44 -6.44 -17.44 2.04
C GLU A 44 -6.06 -16.14 1.34
N ALA A 45 -6.91 -15.10 1.39
CA ALA A 45 -6.63 -13.81 0.80
C ALA A 45 -5.34 -13.18 1.34
N PHE A 46 -5.10 -13.24 2.66
CA PHE A 46 -3.86 -12.76 3.27
C PHE A 46 -2.63 -13.55 2.82
N GLN A 47 -2.76 -14.87 2.67
CA GLN A 47 -1.69 -15.72 2.18
C GLN A 47 -1.34 -15.45 0.72
N LEU A 48 -2.37 -15.27 -0.12
CA LEU A 48 -2.19 -15.04 -1.56
C LEU A 48 -1.68 -13.63 -1.85
N LEU A 49 -2.20 -12.60 -1.18
CA LEU A 49 -1.85 -11.21 -1.44
C LEU A 49 -0.52 -10.80 -0.79
N ASP A 50 -0.17 -11.35 0.38
CA ASP A 50 1.11 -11.10 1.04
C ASP A 50 1.67 -12.37 1.70
N SER A 51 2.17 -13.31 0.89
CA SER A 51 2.73 -14.58 1.40
C SER A 51 3.88 -14.43 2.39
N ARG A 52 4.57 -13.28 2.41
CA ARG A 52 5.70 -13.02 3.31
C ARG A 52 5.27 -12.56 4.69
N LYS A 53 4.31 -11.64 4.76
CA LYS A 53 3.93 -10.96 6.01
C LYS A 53 2.45 -11.08 6.34
N GLY A 54 1.62 -11.52 5.41
CA GLY A 54 0.17 -11.56 5.52
C GLY A 54 -0.31 -12.32 6.76
N LYS A 55 0.22 -13.54 7.00
CA LYS A 55 -0.11 -14.31 8.21
C LYS A 55 0.26 -13.57 9.49
N SER A 56 1.45 -12.99 9.56
CA SER A 56 1.91 -12.26 10.75
C SER A 56 1.11 -10.98 10.98
N VAL A 57 0.82 -10.20 9.93
CA VAL A 57 0.03 -8.98 10.04
C VAL A 57 -1.41 -9.30 10.41
N PHE A 58 -2.00 -10.33 9.80
CA PHE A 58 -3.31 -10.82 10.17
C PHE A 58 -3.37 -11.15 11.67
N LEU A 59 -2.45 -11.99 12.15
CA LEU A 59 -2.40 -12.36 13.57
C LEU A 59 -2.26 -11.13 14.48
N SER A 60 -1.45 -10.14 14.10
CA SER A 60 -1.32 -8.89 14.87
C SER A 60 -2.61 -8.06 14.89
N LEU A 61 -3.33 -8.00 13.76
CA LEU A 61 -4.61 -7.30 13.66
C LEU A 61 -5.71 -8.00 14.47
N THR A 62 -5.60 -9.31 14.66
CA THR A 62 -6.60 -10.11 15.38
C THR A 62 -6.24 -10.38 16.84
N SER A 63 -5.01 -10.09 17.28
CA SER A 63 -4.54 -10.33 18.66
C SER A 63 -4.67 -9.11 19.58
N GLY A 64 -5.33 -8.05 19.14
CA GLY A 64 -5.60 -6.85 19.95
C GLY A 64 -4.40 -6.00 20.34
N VAL A 65 -3.24 -6.16 19.69
CA VAL A 65 -2.04 -5.35 19.95
C VAL A 65 -1.90 -4.29 18.85
N SER A 66 -2.75 -3.27 18.86
CA SER A 66 -2.55 -2.06 18.07
C SER A 66 -1.83 -1.00 18.91
N TYR A 67 -0.65 -0.57 18.47
CA TYR A 67 0.01 0.62 19.01
C TYR A 67 -0.59 1.86 18.36
N GLN A 68 -1.76 2.31 18.85
CA GLN A 68 -2.22 3.70 18.84
C GLN A 68 -3.60 3.78 19.50
N GLU A 69 -3.68 4.53 20.60
CA GLU A 69 -4.92 4.83 21.31
C GLU A 69 -5.75 5.83 20.51
N ASP A 70 -6.96 5.43 20.10
CA ASP A 70 -8.08 6.32 19.76
C ASP A 70 -9.40 5.62 20.15
N PRO A 71 -10.36 6.27 20.82
CA PRO A 71 -11.48 5.60 21.47
C PRO A 71 -12.66 5.42 20.50
N GLY A 72 -12.68 4.29 19.78
CA GLY A 72 -13.76 3.91 18.84
C GLY A 72 -13.67 2.45 18.35
N GLN A 73 -13.51 1.48 19.26
CA GLN A 73 -12.80 0.22 18.96
C GLN A 73 -13.60 -0.98 18.40
N SER A 74 -14.93 -0.97 18.33
CA SER A 74 -15.66 -2.14 17.78
C SER A 74 -15.55 -2.27 16.25
N ASN A 75 -15.39 -1.14 15.54
CA ASN A 75 -15.24 -1.11 14.09
C ASN A 75 -13.79 -1.23 13.60
N ASP A 76 -12.81 -1.12 14.50
CA ASP A 76 -11.39 -0.92 14.16
C ASP A 76 -10.77 -2.11 13.41
N ILE A 77 -11.06 -3.35 13.80
CA ILE A 77 -10.36 -4.52 13.24
C ILE A 77 -10.88 -4.90 11.87
N ARG A 78 -12.20 -4.84 11.68
CA ARG A 78 -12.83 -5.00 10.35
C ARG A 78 -12.19 -4.03 9.36
N HIS A 79 -12.20 -2.75 9.73
CA HIS A 79 -11.60 -1.72 8.91
C HIS A 79 -10.11 -1.93 8.72
N ALA A 80 -9.35 -2.29 9.75
CA ALA A 80 -7.90 -2.51 9.64
C ALA A 80 -7.54 -3.69 8.73
N ILE A 81 -8.27 -4.81 8.83
CA ILE A 81 -8.11 -5.99 7.97
C ILE A 81 -8.39 -5.62 6.52
N VAL A 82 -9.55 -5.00 6.24
CA VAL A 82 -9.95 -4.62 4.88
C VAL A 82 -9.00 -3.56 4.32
N SER A 83 -8.64 -2.55 5.12
CA SER A 83 -7.69 -1.50 4.75
C SER A 83 -6.32 -2.09 4.39
N TYR A 84 -5.83 -3.06 5.16
CA TYR A 84 -4.57 -3.74 4.83
C TYR A 84 -4.65 -4.45 3.47
N LEU A 85 -5.74 -5.20 3.21
CA LEU A 85 -5.96 -5.90 1.95
C LEU A 85 -6.01 -4.91 0.77
N LEU A 86 -6.80 -3.85 0.87
CA LEU A 86 -6.92 -2.83 -0.18
C LEU A 86 -5.58 -2.12 -0.43
N LYS A 87 -4.86 -1.77 0.63
CA LYS A 87 -3.50 -1.19 0.55
C LYS A 87 -2.52 -2.15 -0.10
N ARG A 88 -2.64 -3.45 0.17
CA ARG A 88 -1.80 -4.49 -0.43
C ARG A 88 -2.13 -4.66 -1.92
N MET A 89 -3.40 -4.71 -2.29
CA MET A 89 -3.85 -4.71 -3.67
C MET A 89 -3.30 -3.47 -4.42
N GLY A 90 -3.47 -2.27 -3.87
CA GLY A 90 -2.93 -1.04 -4.47
C GLY A 90 -1.42 -1.08 -4.70
N LYS A 91 -0.65 -1.70 -3.79
CA LYS A 91 0.79 -1.92 -4.00
C LYS A 91 1.08 -2.89 -5.14
N ILE A 92 0.34 -4.00 -5.23
CA ILE A 92 0.48 -4.99 -6.30
C ILE A 92 0.21 -4.33 -7.66
N ALA A 93 -0.86 -3.55 -7.78
CA ALA A 93 -1.19 -2.82 -9.01
C ALA A 93 -0.02 -1.94 -9.48
N LEU A 94 0.60 -1.19 -8.55
CA LEU A 94 1.71 -0.30 -8.88
C LEU A 94 3.02 -1.05 -9.18
N GLN A 95 3.25 -2.23 -8.61
CA GLN A 95 4.51 -2.97 -8.73
C GLN A 95 4.54 -4.00 -9.87
N MET A 96 3.39 -4.59 -10.22
CA MET A 96 3.29 -5.68 -11.19
C MET A 96 2.97 -5.18 -12.62
N GLU A 97 2.53 -6.05 -13.51
CA GLU A 97 2.22 -5.74 -14.91
C GLU A 97 0.81 -5.15 -15.07
N ALA A 98 0.49 -4.74 -16.31
CA ALA A 98 -0.79 -4.09 -16.64
C ALA A 98 -2.01 -4.99 -16.33
N VAL A 99 -1.86 -6.31 -16.48
CA VAL A 99 -2.96 -7.27 -16.22
C VAL A 99 -3.38 -7.22 -14.74
N GLN A 100 -2.44 -7.25 -13.80
CA GLN A 100 -2.77 -7.18 -12.38
C GLN A 100 -3.38 -5.83 -12.02
N MET A 101 -2.88 -4.74 -12.61
CA MET A 101 -3.45 -3.41 -12.45
C MET A 101 -4.92 -3.37 -12.90
N LYS A 102 -5.23 -3.93 -14.08
CA LYS A 102 -6.60 -4.05 -14.60
C LYS A 102 -7.51 -4.83 -13.66
N ILE A 103 -7.06 -5.99 -13.17
CA ILE A 103 -7.84 -6.82 -12.24
C ILE A 103 -8.16 -6.02 -10.97
N ILE A 104 -7.15 -5.39 -10.36
CA ILE A 104 -7.29 -4.66 -9.10
C ILE A 104 -8.20 -3.44 -9.25
N PHE A 105 -8.10 -2.69 -10.35
CA PHE A 105 -8.96 -1.52 -10.58
C PHE A 105 -10.43 -1.93 -10.79
N ASN A 106 -10.68 -3.03 -11.50
CA ASN A 106 -12.02 -3.59 -11.57
C ASN A 106 -12.54 -4.06 -10.20
N CYS A 107 -11.68 -4.66 -9.36
CA CYS A 107 -12.05 -4.99 -7.99
C CYS A 107 -12.42 -3.74 -7.19
N PHE A 108 -11.64 -2.65 -7.29
CA PHE A 108 -11.96 -1.40 -6.61
C PHE A 108 -13.30 -0.81 -7.04
N SER A 109 -13.59 -0.79 -8.35
CA SER A 109 -14.91 -0.37 -8.85
C SER A 109 -16.03 -1.22 -8.24
N LYS A 110 -15.92 -2.56 -8.34
CA LYS A 110 -16.94 -3.48 -7.78
C LYS A 110 -17.13 -3.30 -6.27
N ILE A 111 -16.05 -3.20 -5.51
CA ILE A 111 -16.11 -3.00 -4.06
C ILE A 111 -16.79 -1.67 -3.75
N SER A 112 -16.38 -0.58 -4.40
CA SER A 112 -16.98 0.75 -4.18
C SER A 112 -18.46 0.85 -4.57
N SER A 113 -18.96 -0.05 -5.42
CA SER A 113 -20.38 -0.09 -5.79
C SER A 113 -21.22 -1.02 -4.90
N GLN A 114 -20.59 -1.89 -4.11
CA GLN A 114 -21.30 -2.91 -3.30
C GLN A 114 -21.32 -2.58 -1.81
N ILE A 115 -20.39 -1.78 -1.32
CA ILE A 115 -20.32 -1.41 0.11
C ILE A 115 -21.12 -0.13 0.38
N SER A 116 -21.47 0.09 1.66
CA SER A 116 -22.17 1.30 2.09
C SER A 116 -21.33 2.56 1.84
N HIS A 117 -21.98 3.72 1.78
CA HIS A 117 -21.31 5.01 1.63
C HIS A 117 -20.28 5.25 2.74
N ASP A 118 -20.69 5.04 3.99
CA ASP A 118 -19.84 5.21 5.17
C ASP A 118 -18.64 4.25 5.17
N ASP A 119 -18.87 2.97 4.85
CA ASP A 119 -17.76 2.00 4.72
C ASP A 119 -16.81 2.41 3.60
N CYS A 120 -17.34 2.88 2.47
CA CYS A 120 -16.52 3.30 1.35
C CYS A 120 -15.61 4.47 1.73
N LEU A 121 -16.12 5.44 2.52
CA LEU A 121 -15.35 6.59 2.99
C LEU A 121 -14.09 6.18 3.75
N HIS A 122 -14.17 5.18 4.61
CA HIS A 122 -13.03 4.69 5.40
C HIS A 122 -11.89 4.15 4.54
N TYR A 123 -12.19 3.67 3.32
CA TYR A 123 -11.21 3.02 2.44
C TYR A 123 -10.80 3.87 1.23
N VAL A 124 -11.37 5.08 1.08
CA VAL A 124 -11.03 5.98 -0.03
C VAL A 124 -9.53 6.20 -0.16
N PRO A 125 -8.76 6.49 0.90
CA PRO A 125 -7.33 6.74 0.75
C PRO A 125 -6.56 5.54 0.15
N GLU A 126 -6.89 4.32 0.57
CA GLU A 126 -6.28 3.07 0.12
C GLU A 126 -6.57 2.79 -1.36
N ILE A 127 -7.82 3.01 -1.77
CA ILE A 127 -8.30 2.77 -3.13
C ILE A 127 -7.82 3.86 -4.09
N LEU A 128 -7.90 5.13 -3.66
CA LEU A 128 -7.66 6.29 -4.52
C LEU A 128 -6.17 6.54 -4.76
N LEU A 129 -5.29 6.18 -3.82
CA LEU A 129 -3.84 6.35 -3.96
C LEU A 129 -3.23 5.69 -5.21
N PRO A 130 -3.49 4.41 -5.54
CA PRO A 130 -2.98 3.80 -6.77
C PRO A 130 -3.61 4.38 -8.03
N LEU A 131 -4.90 4.77 -8.01
CA LEU A 131 -5.57 5.44 -9.13
C LEU A 131 -4.95 6.81 -9.42
N TYR A 132 -4.79 7.64 -8.38
CA TYR A 132 -4.10 8.93 -8.43
C TYR A 132 -2.74 8.79 -9.11
N LYS A 133 -1.93 7.80 -8.71
CA LYS A 133 -0.60 7.61 -9.28
C LYS A 133 -0.62 7.22 -10.74
N VAL A 134 -1.65 6.51 -11.21
CA VAL A 134 -1.78 6.13 -12.61
C VAL A 134 -2.26 7.31 -13.44
N CYS A 135 -3.35 7.97 -13.04
CA CYS A 135 -3.90 9.12 -13.74
C CYS A 135 -2.88 10.27 -13.85
N GLU A 136 -2.14 10.56 -12.78
CA GLU A 136 -1.18 11.67 -12.73
C GLU A 136 0.24 11.28 -13.19
N GLY A 137 0.44 10.05 -13.68
CA GLY A 137 1.75 9.60 -14.18
C GLY A 137 2.84 9.36 -13.12
N PHE A 138 2.46 9.25 -11.84
CA PHE A 138 3.38 8.95 -10.73
C PHE A 138 3.59 7.45 -10.46
N SER A 139 3.23 6.59 -11.39
CA SER A 139 3.43 5.13 -11.30
C SER A 139 4.91 4.72 -11.42
N GLY A 140 5.76 5.59 -11.95
CA GLY A 140 7.20 5.32 -12.15
C GLY A 140 7.49 4.34 -13.30
N LYS A 141 6.49 4.04 -14.13
CA LYS A 141 6.58 3.18 -15.32
C LYS A 141 5.63 3.68 -16.40
N VAL A 142 5.84 3.26 -17.65
CA VAL A 142 4.90 3.55 -18.74
C VAL A 142 3.66 2.69 -18.53
N ILE A 143 2.49 3.33 -18.50
CA ILE A 143 1.19 2.67 -18.35
C ILE A 143 0.47 2.73 -19.70
N PRO A 144 -0.05 1.59 -20.21
CA PRO A 144 -0.91 1.57 -21.38
C PRO A 144 -2.13 2.49 -21.24
N ASP A 145 -2.60 3.07 -22.34
CA ASP A 145 -3.64 4.10 -22.28
C ASP A 145 -5.02 3.53 -21.89
N ASP A 146 -5.32 2.28 -22.26
CA ASP A 146 -6.53 1.56 -21.83
C ASP A 146 -6.60 1.42 -20.30
N ILE A 147 -5.46 1.21 -19.64
CA ILE A 147 -5.39 1.11 -18.18
C ILE A 147 -5.52 2.47 -17.51
N LYS A 148 -5.03 3.54 -18.13
CA LYS A 148 -5.26 4.90 -17.62
C LYS A 148 -6.72 5.29 -17.73
N GLN A 149 -7.36 4.95 -18.85
CA GLN A 149 -8.79 5.18 -19.04
C GLN A 149 -9.60 4.43 -17.97
N LEU A 150 -9.30 3.14 -17.74
CA LEU A 150 -9.93 2.37 -16.67
C LEU A 150 -9.73 3.01 -15.29
N ALA A 151 -8.52 3.52 -15.01
CA ALA A 151 -8.25 4.19 -13.73
C ALA A 151 -9.13 5.45 -13.56
N GLU A 152 -9.34 6.21 -14.64
CA GLU A 152 -10.19 7.40 -14.64
C GLU A 152 -11.67 7.05 -14.43
N GLU A 153 -12.17 6.01 -15.11
CA GLU A 153 -13.54 5.50 -14.96
C GLU A 153 -13.81 5.02 -13.52
N VAL A 154 -12.86 4.29 -12.94
CA VAL A 154 -12.95 3.81 -11.55
C VAL A 154 -12.88 4.99 -10.57
N ARG A 155 -12.02 5.98 -10.84
CA ARG A 155 -11.93 7.21 -10.04
C ARG A 155 -13.24 7.97 -10.04
N GLU A 156 -13.89 8.09 -11.19
CA GLU A 156 -15.19 8.73 -11.33
C GLU A 156 -16.29 7.96 -10.59
N THR A 157 -16.29 6.63 -10.69
CA THR A 157 -17.19 5.76 -9.92
C THR A 157 -17.08 6.04 -8.43
N ILE A 158 -15.85 6.06 -7.89
CA ILE A 158 -15.60 6.33 -6.47
C ILE A 158 -16.07 7.74 -6.10
N LYS A 159 -15.78 8.75 -6.92
CA LYS A 159 -16.23 10.13 -6.69
C LYS A 159 -17.76 10.20 -6.56
N ASN A 160 -18.48 9.47 -7.41
CA ASN A 160 -19.94 9.43 -7.39
C ASN A 160 -20.46 8.66 -6.17
N THR A 161 -19.79 7.58 -5.75
CA THR A 161 -20.14 6.83 -4.53
C THR A 161 -19.97 7.70 -3.28
N VAL A 162 -18.82 8.36 -3.09
CA VAL A 162 -18.48 9.00 -1.80
C VAL A 162 -18.88 10.48 -1.72
N GLY A 163 -19.26 11.05 -2.85
CA GLY A 163 -19.59 12.47 -2.99
C GLY A 163 -18.37 13.35 -3.25
N ILE A 164 -18.61 14.47 -3.94
CA ILE A 164 -17.56 15.37 -4.44
C ILE A 164 -16.71 15.95 -3.30
N GLN A 165 -17.33 16.35 -2.18
CA GLN A 165 -16.61 17.00 -1.07
C GLN A 165 -15.57 16.05 -0.45
N ASN A 166 -16.01 14.86 -0.04
CA ASN A 166 -15.14 13.83 0.55
C ASN A 166 -14.04 13.40 -0.43
N PHE A 167 -14.41 13.23 -1.71
CA PHE A 167 -13.44 12.91 -2.76
C PHE A 167 -12.35 13.97 -2.89
N VAL A 168 -12.72 15.25 -2.99
CA VAL A 168 -11.77 16.36 -3.14
C VAL A 168 -10.84 16.44 -1.93
N GLN A 169 -11.39 16.29 -0.72
CA GLN A 169 -10.60 16.25 0.51
C GLN A 169 -9.56 15.13 0.47
N ALA A 170 -9.98 13.88 0.24
CA ALA A 170 -9.08 12.74 0.18
C ALA A 170 -8.03 12.87 -0.94
N TYR A 171 -8.43 13.35 -2.13
CA TYR A 171 -7.53 13.55 -3.27
C TYR A 171 -6.46 14.61 -2.97
N SER A 172 -6.86 15.71 -2.32
CA SER A 172 -5.95 16.79 -1.90
C SER A 172 -4.95 16.31 -0.84
N GLU A 173 -5.42 15.48 0.11
CA GLU A 173 -4.58 14.91 1.15
C GLU A 173 -3.57 13.92 0.57
N ILE A 174 -3.98 13.05 -0.35
CA ILE A 174 -3.07 12.16 -1.09
C ILE A 174 -1.99 12.97 -1.79
N ARG A 175 -2.38 14.04 -2.51
CA ARG A 175 -1.43 14.93 -3.21
C ARG A 175 -0.44 15.57 -2.22
N LYS A 176 -0.92 16.11 -1.10
CA LYS A 176 -0.10 16.72 -0.04
C LYS A 176 0.88 15.70 0.56
N ASN A 177 0.39 14.51 0.89
CA ASN A 177 1.20 13.44 1.48
C ASN A 177 2.28 12.91 0.53
N LEU A 178 1.98 12.81 -0.76
CA LEU A 178 2.96 12.42 -1.77
C LEU A 178 4.03 13.51 -1.98
N LYS A 179 3.64 14.79 -1.98
CA LYS A 179 4.57 15.92 -2.04
C LYS A 179 5.47 15.93 -0.80
N ALA A 180 4.90 15.87 0.39
CA ALA A 180 5.65 15.82 1.65
C ALA A 180 6.65 14.65 1.69
N LYS A 181 6.27 13.45 1.22
CA LYS A 181 7.20 12.31 1.10
C LYS A 181 8.32 12.51 0.09
N ARG A 182 8.11 13.31 -0.97
CA ARG A 182 9.18 13.65 -1.93
C ARG A 182 10.10 14.71 -1.34
N ASP A 183 9.54 15.76 -0.77
CA ASP A 183 10.28 16.88 -0.19
C ASP A 183 11.13 16.40 1.00
N LYS A 184 10.57 15.54 1.87
CA LYS A 184 11.32 14.88 2.95
C LYS A 184 12.51 14.07 2.43
N ARG A 185 12.34 13.26 1.38
CA ARG A 185 13.45 12.49 0.80
C ARG A 185 14.54 13.38 0.21
N ARG A 186 14.16 14.50 -0.40
CA ARG A 186 15.09 15.50 -0.93
C ARG A 186 15.87 16.18 0.20
N GLN A 187 15.16 16.64 1.24
CA GLN A 187 15.77 17.27 2.40
C GLN A 187 16.72 16.32 3.13
N GLU A 188 16.32 15.06 3.34
CA GLU A 188 17.19 14.02 3.94
C GLU A 188 18.47 13.79 3.12
N GLU A 189 18.40 13.88 1.79
CA GLU A 189 19.57 13.79 0.91
C GLU A 189 20.49 15.01 1.03
N GLU A 190 19.92 16.20 1.10
CA GLU A 190 20.65 17.47 1.29
C GLU A 190 21.34 17.49 2.67
N VAL A 191 20.63 17.14 3.74
CA VAL A 191 21.18 17.01 5.09
C VAL A 191 22.29 15.95 5.14
N MET A 192 22.10 14.80 4.50
CA MET A 192 23.14 13.75 4.47
C MET A 192 24.40 14.20 3.75
N ALA A 193 24.30 15.07 2.74
CA ALA A 193 25.46 15.63 2.05
C ALA A 193 26.34 16.48 2.98
N VAL A 194 25.72 17.20 3.92
CA VAL A 194 26.41 18.06 4.90
C VAL A 194 26.89 17.25 6.11
N VAL A 195 25.99 16.46 6.72
CA VAL A 195 26.27 15.71 7.95
C VAL A 195 27.24 14.54 7.72
N ASN A 196 27.15 13.86 6.58
CA ASN A 196 28.03 12.73 6.26
C ASN A 196 28.40 12.71 4.76
N PRO A 197 29.35 13.55 4.35
CA PRO A 197 29.75 13.68 2.94
C PRO A 197 30.31 12.38 2.36
N MET A 198 31.05 11.60 3.17
CA MET A 198 31.61 10.31 2.76
C MET A 198 30.52 9.29 2.40
N ARG A 199 29.47 9.18 3.21
CA ARG A 199 28.32 8.29 2.93
C ARG A 199 27.56 8.74 1.67
N ASN A 200 27.37 10.05 1.50
CA ASN A 200 26.74 10.60 0.30
C ASN A 200 27.57 10.29 -0.97
N ALA A 201 28.89 10.47 -0.92
CA ALA A 201 29.80 10.13 -2.01
C ALA A 201 29.73 8.64 -2.37
N LYS A 202 29.80 7.74 -1.38
CA LYS A 202 29.62 6.28 -1.58
C LYS A 202 28.28 5.95 -2.24
N ARG A 203 27.19 6.59 -1.81
CA ARG A 203 25.86 6.43 -2.42
C ARG A 203 25.87 6.85 -3.90
N LYS A 204 26.44 8.02 -4.22
CA LYS A 204 26.54 8.53 -5.59
C LYS A 204 27.36 7.58 -6.49
N LEU A 205 28.49 7.07 -6.00
CA LEU A 205 29.31 6.08 -6.70
C LEU A 205 28.52 4.79 -7.02
N ARG A 206 27.76 4.27 -6.03
CA ARG A 206 26.92 3.07 -6.22
C ARG A 206 25.83 3.30 -7.27
N ILE A 207 25.18 4.46 -7.25
CA ILE A 207 24.14 4.81 -8.24
C ILE A 207 24.76 4.92 -9.64
N ALA A 208 25.90 5.60 -9.78
CA ALA A 208 26.62 5.69 -11.05
C ALA A 208 27.03 4.31 -11.60
N ALA A 209 27.54 3.42 -10.74
CA ALA A 209 27.88 2.05 -11.11
C ALA A 209 26.65 1.28 -11.63
N LYS A 210 25.50 1.39 -10.94
CA LYS A 210 24.23 0.78 -11.38
C LYS A 210 23.79 1.31 -12.75
N HIS A 211 23.87 2.63 -12.98
CA HIS A 211 23.52 3.22 -14.28
C HIS A 211 24.43 2.75 -15.41
N ARG A 212 25.76 2.68 -15.17
CA ARG A 212 26.71 2.13 -16.13
C ARG A 212 26.39 0.67 -16.48
N ALA A 213 26.13 -0.17 -15.48
CA ALA A 213 25.74 -1.57 -15.68
C ALA A 213 24.44 -1.69 -16.49
N ASN A 214 23.42 -0.89 -16.18
CA ASN A 214 22.15 -0.90 -16.91
C ASN A 214 22.32 -0.44 -18.37
N LYS A 215 23.13 0.60 -18.61
CA LYS A 215 23.45 1.07 -19.97
C LYS A 215 24.15 -0.03 -20.78
N LYS A 216 25.13 -0.73 -20.18
CA LYS A 216 25.79 -1.88 -20.82
C LYS A 216 24.79 -2.97 -21.20
N ARG A 217 23.89 -3.36 -20.29
CA ARG A 217 22.84 -4.37 -20.56
C ARG A 217 21.95 -3.96 -21.74
N LYS A 218 21.44 -2.72 -21.77
CA LYS A 218 20.62 -2.21 -22.88
C LYS A 218 21.35 -2.29 -24.22
N ILE A 219 22.61 -1.85 -24.26
CA ILE A 219 23.42 -1.92 -25.49
C ILE A 219 23.57 -3.37 -25.96
N MET A 220 23.86 -4.30 -25.05
CA MET A 220 24.00 -5.73 -25.40
C MET A 220 22.69 -6.32 -25.92
N THR A 221 21.55 -6.04 -25.26
CA THR A 221 20.22 -6.48 -25.74
C THR A 221 19.92 -5.94 -27.15
N MET A 222 20.20 -4.65 -27.41
CA MET A 222 20.01 -4.05 -28.73
C MET A 222 20.98 -4.60 -29.79
N LYS A 223 22.21 -4.97 -29.41
CA LYS A 223 23.15 -5.62 -30.31
C LYS A 223 22.67 -7.04 -30.66
N MET A 224 22.34 -7.87 -29.67
CA MET A 224 21.85 -9.23 -29.91
C MET A 224 20.57 -9.25 -30.76
N GLY A 225 19.62 -8.35 -30.50
CA GLY A 225 18.41 -8.21 -31.33
C GLY A 225 18.74 -7.93 -32.81
N ARG A 226 19.71 -7.06 -33.09
CA ARG A 226 20.18 -6.79 -34.46
C ARG A 226 20.83 -8.01 -35.10
N TRP A 227 21.64 -8.76 -34.36
CA TRP A 227 22.32 -9.95 -34.87
C TRP A 227 21.35 -11.07 -35.22
N VAL A 228 20.30 -11.27 -34.42
CA VAL A 228 19.23 -12.22 -34.71
C VAL A 228 18.45 -11.83 -35.98
N HIS A 229 18.09 -10.54 -36.13
CA HIS A 229 17.41 -10.05 -37.33
C HIS A 229 18.29 -10.14 -38.60
N GLN A 230 19.59 -9.90 -38.46
CA GLN A 230 20.53 -10.00 -39.57
C GLN A 230 20.68 -11.47 -40.03
N LYS A 231 20.76 -12.41 -39.08
CA LYS A 231 20.83 -13.84 -39.37
C LYS A 231 19.58 -14.38 -40.06
N GLN A 232 18.40 -13.87 -39.70
CA GLN A 232 17.12 -14.19 -40.34
C GLN A 232 16.96 -13.62 -41.76
N ARG A 233 17.69 -12.56 -42.11
CA ARG A 233 17.70 -11.98 -43.47
C ARG A 233 18.67 -12.67 -44.44
N THR A 234 19.62 -13.43 -43.90
CA THR A 234 20.66 -14.11 -44.67
C THR A 234 20.39 -15.60 -44.88
N MET A 235 19.23 -16.10 -44.43
CA MET A 235 18.68 -17.41 -44.80
C MET A 235 17.51 -17.20 -45.74
#